data_AF-A0AB34H3I1-F1
#
_entry.id   AF-A0AB34H3I1-F1
#
_cell.length_a   1.000
_cell.length_b   1.000
_cell.length_c   1.000
_cell.angle_alpha   90.00
_cell.angle_beta   90.00
_cell.angle_gamma   90.00
#
_symmetry.space_group_name_H-M   'P 1'
#
loop_
_entity.id
_entity.type
_entity.pdbx_description
1 polymer ?
#
loop_
_entity_poly.entity_id
_entity_poly.type
_entity_poly.pdbx_seq_one_letter_code
_entity_poly.pdbx_strand_id
1 'polypeptide(L)'
;MYLRLQEPRNKKTAVEEQLVQEVERLKAKDQNFDLSKRLSENKIMYNVLQKEKERMEEENDLLKMENSTLLSYMGLNYDSLPYQAPTSNQGAARQIPGLVYGNPYSGIQESSAPSLLSIKKCPTCKSDFPDDLFDHTLEQHMQTLSLNCPICDKAFPAKEKQIFEDHVFCHTL
;
A
#
# COMPACT_ATOMS: atom_id res chain seq x y z
N MET A 1 -41.51 65.97 -41.86
CA MET A 1 -42.08 64.88 -41.02
C MET A 1 -41.07 63.80 -40.60
N TYR A 2 -39.93 63.61 -41.30
CA TYR A 2 -38.98 62.53 -40.99
C TYR A 2 -38.25 62.65 -39.64
N LEU A 3 -37.88 63.87 -39.21
CA LEU A 3 -37.11 64.09 -37.97
C LEU A 3 -37.84 63.64 -36.70
N ARG A 4 -39.18 63.78 -36.64
CA ARG A 4 -39.97 63.45 -35.44
C ARG A 4 -40.09 61.94 -35.17
N LEU A 5 -39.87 61.11 -36.19
CA LEU A 5 -39.88 59.63 -36.06
C LEU A 5 -38.49 59.05 -35.74
N GLN A 6 -37.43 59.84 -35.91
CA GLN A 6 -36.03 59.41 -35.72
C GLN A 6 -35.58 59.56 -34.26
N GLU A 7 -36.03 60.61 -33.57
CA GLU A 7 -35.79 60.82 -32.13
C GLU A 7 -36.26 59.67 -31.21
N PRO A 8 -37.49 59.13 -31.33
CA PRO A 8 -37.93 58.02 -30.47
C PRO A 8 -37.17 56.71 -30.75
N ARG A 9 -36.70 56.49 -31.98
CA ARG A 9 -35.88 55.31 -32.30
C ARG A 9 -34.49 55.40 -31.67
N ASN A 10 -33.84 56.56 -31.76
CA ASN A 10 -32.52 56.77 -31.14
C ASN A 10 -32.58 56.65 -29.60
N LYS A 11 -33.67 57.12 -28.98
CA LYS A 11 -33.89 56.93 -27.54
C LYS A 11 -34.07 55.46 -27.18
N LYS A 12 -34.79 54.70 -28.00
CA LYS A 12 -35.01 53.26 -27.78
C LYS A 12 -33.71 52.46 -27.88
N THR A 13 -32.87 52.73 -28.89
CA THR A 13 -31.59 52.03 -29.06
C THR A 13 -30.61 52.33 -27.91
N ALA A 14 -30.57 53.58 -27.42
CA ALA A 14 -29.72 53.93 -26.28
C ALA A 14 -30.13 53.22 -24.98
N VAL A 15 -31.43 53.03 -24.77
CA VAL A 15 -31.95 52.27 -23.60
C VAL A 15 -31.63 50.78 -23.74
N GLU A 16 -31.76 50.21 -24.94
CA GLU A 16 -31.37 48.82 -25.20
C GLU A 16 -29.89 48.58 -24.95
N GLU A 17 -29.01 49.48 -25.40
CA GLU A 17 -27.56 49.41 -25.12
C GLU A 17 -27.24 49.50 -23.62
N GLN A 18 -27.91 50.40 -22.87
CA GLN A 18 -27.75 50.47 -21.42
C GLN A 18 -28.21 49.19 -20.72
N LEU A 19 -29.32 48.59 -21.15
CA LEU A 19 -29.80 47.33 -20.61
C LEU A 19 -28.82 46.18 -20.87
N VAL A 20 -28.24 46.11 -22.06
CA VAL A 20 -27.24 45.10 -22.40
C VAL A 20 -25.99 45.25 -21.52
N GLN A 21 -25.47 46.47 -21.36
CA GLN A 21 -24.33 46.73 -20.48
C GLN A 21 -24.62 46.35 -19.02
N GLU A 22 -25.82 46.64 -18.51
CA GLU A 22 -26.19 46.29 -17.15
C GLU A 22 -26.31 44.77 -16.94
N VAL A 23 -26.85 44.04 -17.93
CA VAL A 23 -26.91 42.57 -17.90
C VAL A 23 -25.50 41.97 -17.90
N GLU A 24 -24.60 42.48 -18.74
CA GLU A 24 -23.21 42.02 -18.76
C GLU A 24 -22.49 42.32 -17.44
N ARG A 25 -22.71 43.49 -16.87
CA ARG A 25 -22.16 43.89 -15.56
C ARG A 25 -22.66 42.98 -14.44
N LEU A 26 -23.95 42.67 -14.42
CA LEU A 26 -24.55 41.75 -13.44
C LEU A 26 -23.98 40.33 -13.60
N LYS A 27 -23.83 39.85 -14.83
CA LYS A 27 -23.23 38.54 -15.12
C LYS A 27 -21.78 38.46 -14.65
N ALA A 28 -20.98 39.50 -14.92
CA ALA A 28 -19.60 39.57 -14.43
C ALA A 28 -19.52 39.62 -12.90
N LYS A 29 -20.47 40.29 -12.24
CA LYS A 29 -20.55 40.33 -10.77
C LYS A 29 -20.88 38.95 -10.18
N ASP A 30 -21.84 38.25 -10.77
CA ASP A 30 -22.23 36.90 -10.35
C ASP A 30 -21.07 35.90 -10.52
N GLN A 31 -20.40 35.93 -11.67
CA GLN A 31 -19.21 35.12 -11.92
C GLN A 31 -18.08 35.41 -10.93
N ASN A 32 -17.82 36.69 -10.62
CA ASN A 32 -16.81 37.04 -9.61
C ASN A 32 -17.17 36.54 -8.22
N PHE A 33 -18.45 36.53 -7.86
CA PHE A 33 -18.91 35.99 -6.59
C PHE A 33 -18.67 34.48 -6.51
N ASP A 34 -19.04 33.72 -7.54
CA ASP A 34 -18.80 32.27 -7.60
C ASP A 34 -17.30 31.94 -7.53
N LEU A 35 -16.48 32.64 -8.32
CA LEU A 35 -15.03 32.48 -8.30
C LEU A 35 -14.43 32.79 -6.93
N SER A 36 -14.90 33.86 -6.27
CA SER A 36 -14.44 34.22 -4.92
C SER A 36 -14.81 33.15 -3.89
N LYS A 37 -16.01 32.59 -4.00
CA LYS A 37 -16.45 31.48 -3.15
C LYS A 37 -15.55 30.25 -3.35
N ARG A 38 -15.35 29.82 -4.59
CA ARG A 38 -14.47 28.67 -4.92
C ARG A 38 -13.03 28.90 -4.48
N LEU A 39 -12.53 30.13 -4.59
CA LEU A 39 -11.19 30.49 -4.09
C LEU A 39 -11.11 30.31 -2.57
N SER A 40 -12.13 30.73 -1.83
CA SER A 40 -12.18 30.57 -0.37
C SER A 40 -12.24 29.11 0.06
N GLU A 41 -13.03 28.29 -0.65
CA GLU A 41 -13.14 26.84 -0.43
C GLU A 41 -11.79 26.15 -0.69
N ASN A 42 -11.14 26.47 -1.81
CA ASN A 42 -9.81 25.96 -2.15
C ASN A 42 -8.76 26.37 -1.12
N LYS A 43 -8.85 27.60 -0.59
CA LYS A 43 -7.93 28.07 0.46
C LYS A 43 -8.10 27.25 1.76
N ILE A 44 -9.33 26.93 2.14
CA ILE A 44 -9.59 26.06 3.30
C ILE A 44 -9.00 24.67 3.05
N MET A 45 -9.27 24.09 1.87
CA MET A 45 -8.75 22.78 1.50
C MET A 45 -7.23 22.73 1.52
N TYR A 46 -6.57 23.75 0.94
CA TYR A 46 -5.12 23.87 0.96
C TYR A 46 -4.58 23.87 2.40
N ASN A 47 -5.18 24.64 3.30
CA ASN A 47 -4.75 24.69 4.69
C ASN A 47 -4.90 23.34 5.40
N VAL A 48 -5.96 22.57 5.10
CA VAL A 48 -6.16 21.23 5.66
C VAL A 48 -5.09 20.28 5.14
N LEU A 49 -4.86 20.27 3.82
CA LEU A 49 -3.84 19.42 3.20
C LEU A 49 -2.43 19.75 3.70
N GLN A 50 -2.13 21.04 3.90
CA GLN A 50 -0.85 21.47 4.44
C GLN A 50 -0.63 20.93 5.86
N LYS A 51 -1.63 21.00 6.73
CA LYS A 51 -1.56 20.42 8.07
C LYS A 51 -1.40 18.91 8.05
N GLU A 52 -2.11 18.23 7.15
CA GLU A 52 -2.00 16.78 7.03
C GLU A 52 -0.62 16.35 6.52
N LYS A 53 -0.06 17.11 5.58
CA LYS A 53 1.32 16.93 5.11
C LYS A 53 2.31 17.06 6.27
N GLU A 54 2.22 18.13 7.06
CA GLU A 54 3.11 18.35 8.21
C GLU A 54 3.00 17.21 9.22
N ARG A 55 1.78 16.77 9.53
CA ARG A 55 1.53 15.64 10.44
C ARG A 55 2.18 14.34 9.94
N MET A 56 2.03 14.05 8.65
CA MET A 56 2.62 12.85 8.02
C MET A 56 4.15 12.93 7.97
N GLU A 57 4.72 14.12 7.75
CA GLU A 57 6.17 14.34 7.78
C GLU A 57 6.73 14.11 9.19
N GLU A 58 6.07 14.62 10.23
CA GLU A 58 6.44 14.39 11.63
C GLU A 58 6.42 12.89 11.99
N GLU A 59 5.35 12.16 11.63
CA GLU A 59 5.25 10.72 11.88
C GLU A 59 6.32 9.94 11.12
N ASN A 60 6.59 10.32 9.87
CA ASN A 60 7.62 9.67 9.06
C ASN A 60 9.02 9.85 9.69
N ASP A 61 9.32 11.02 10.23
CA ASP A 61 10.59 11.30 10.89
C ASP A 61 10.73 10.52 12.21
N LEU A 62 9.64 10.36 12.98
CA LEU A 62 9.61 9.47 14.14
C LEU A 62 9.89 8.02 13.75
N LEU A 63 9.21 7.52 12.71
CA LEU A 63 9.40 6.15 12.23
C LEU A 63 10.82 5.92 11.69
N LYS A 64 11.41 6.89 10.99
CA LYS A 64 12.82 6.81 10.55
C LYS A 64 13.77 6.72 11.74
N MET A 65 13.53 7.50 12.80
CA MET A 65 14.35 7.48 14.01
C MET A 65 14.23 6.13 14.73
N GLU A 66 13.02 5.60 14.87
CA GLU A 66 12.79 4.29 15.47
C GLU A 66 13.42 3.18 14.63
N ASN A 67 13.27 3.22 13.31
CA ASN A 67 13.88 2.25 12.41
C ASN A 67 15.41 2.27 12.52
N SER A 68 16.02 3.46 12.53
CA SER A 68 17.47 3.61 12.78
C SER A 68 17.88 3.04 14.15
N THR A 69 17.07 3.26 15.18
CA THR A 69 17.29 2.72 16.52
C THR A 69 17.24 1.19 16.53
N LEU A 70 16.23 0.60 15.88
CA LEU A 70 16.09 -0.86 15.74
C LEU A 70 17.25 -1.47 14.95
N LEU A 71 17.67 -0.84 13.86
CA LEU A 71 18.86 -1.26 13.09
C LEU A 71 20.12 -1.23 13.95
N SER A 72 20.27 -0.22 14.80
CA SER A 72 21.38 -0.17 15.76
C SER A 72 21.31 -1.31 16.78
N TYR A 73 20.14 -1.64 17.32
CA TYR A 73 19.98 -2.77 18.24
C TYR A 73 20.29 -4.12 17.60
N MET A 74 19.97 -4.28 16.31
CA MET A 74 20.29 -5.49 15.55
C MET A 74 21.75 -5.53 15.07
N GLY A 75 22.56 -4.51 15.35
CA GLY A 75 23.93 -4.42 14.85
C GLY A 75 24.03 -4.29 13.32
N LEU A 76 22.94 -3.89 12.66
CA LEU A 76 22.81 -3.74 11.22
C LEU A 76 23.08 -2.29 10.76
N ASN A 77 23.56 -1.43 11.66
CA ASN A 77 23.91 -0.07 11.31
C ASN A 77 25.17 -0.09 10.43
N TYR A 78 25.05 0.34 9.17
CA TYR A 78 26.11 0.25 8.15
C TYR A 78 27.42 0.94 8.55
N ASP A 79 27.38 1.89 9.49
CA ASP A 79 28.55 2.62 10.01
C ASP A 79 29.23 1.94 11.21
N SER A 80 28.66 0.85 11.73
CA SER A 80 29.20 0.10 12.87
C SER A 80 29.55 -1.33 12.46
N LEU A 81 30.55 -1.48 11.58
CA LEU A 81 31.32 -2.72 11.51
C LEU A 81 32.61 -2.59 12.36
N PRO A 82 32.58 -2.76 13.69
CA PRO A 82 33.70 -3.34 14.37
C PRO A 82 33.48 -4.86 14.46
N TYR A 83 34.47 -5.58 13.95
CA TYR A 83 34.63 -7.03 14.03
C TYR A 83 33.94 -7.85 12.93
N GLN A 84 34.65 -7.97 11.80
CA GLN A 84 34.66 -9.26 11.11
C GLN A 84 35.02 -10.32 12.16
N ALA A 85 34.03 -11.08 12.62
CA ALA A 85 34.29 -12.38 13.20
C ALA A 85 35.21 -13.11 12.21
N PRO A 86 36.27 -13.80 12.65
CA PRO A 86 37.11 -14.57 11.75
C PRO A 86 36.17 -15.50 11.00
N THR A 87 35.98 -15.22 9.71
CA THR A 87 35.33 -16.19 8.84
C THR A 87 36.20 -17.42 8.99
N SER A 88 35.61 -18.50 9.50
CA SER A 88 36.25 -19.79 9.64
C SER A 88 36.42 -20.42 8.26
N ASN A 89 37.07 -19.66 7.37
CA ASN A 89 37.58 -20.06 6.09
C ASN A 89 39.11 -20.16 6.21
N GLN A 90 39.63 -20.55 7.37
CA GLN A 90 40.94 -21.19 7.43
C GLN A 90 40.75 -22.68 7.23
N GLY A 91 40.44 -23.04 5.98
CA GLY A 91 40.76 -24.35 5.47
C GLY A 91 42.29 -24.47 5.40
N ALA A 92 42.93 -24.86 6.51
CA ALA A 92 44.20 -25.58 6.54
C ALA A 92 44.65 -25.83 7.99
N ALA A 93 44.56 -27.10 8.40
CA ALA A 93 45.48 -27.74 9.34
C ALA A 93 45.78 -27.02 10.67
N ARG A 94 44.94 -27.25 11.68
CA ARG A 94 45.40 -27.70 13.00
C ARG A 94 44.23 -28.29 13.77
N GLN A 95 44.10 -29.62 13.70
CA GLN A 95 43.27 -30.34 14.64
C GLN A 95 43.88 -30.12 16.03
N ILE A 96 43.16 -29.46 16.93
CA ILE A 96 43.48 -29.41 18.36
C ILE A 96 42.97 -30.73 18.94
N PRO A 97 43.83 -31.68 19.34
CA PRO A 97 43.38 -32.95 19.91
C PRO A 97 42.89 -32.69 21.33
N GLY A 98 41.57 -32.74 21.55
CA GLY A 98 40.99 -32.66 22.90
C GLY A 98 39.64 -31.97 23.01
N LEU A 99 39.19 -31.21 22.00
CA LEU A 99 37.86 -30.58 21.99
C LEU A 99 36.91 -31.37 21.07
N VAL A 100 36.51 -32.55 21.53
CA VAL A 100 35.58 -33.47 20.84
C VAL A 100 34.10 -33.03 20.99
N TYR A 101 33.83 -31.92 21.68
CA TYR A 101 32.50 -31.32 21.70
C TYR A 101 32.51 -30.00 20.95
N GLY A 102 32.28 -30.09 19.64
CA GLY A 102 31.87 -28.93 18.85
C GLY A 102 30.51 -28.42 19.33
N ASN A 103 30.26 -27.13 19.18
CA ASN A 103 28.97 -26.53 19.49
C ASN A 103 27.85 -27.27 18.71
N PRO A 104 26.85 -27.88 19.37
CA PRO A 104 25.79 -28.64 18.71
C PRO A 104 24.89 -27.79 17.80
N TYR A 105 25.01 -26.45 17.87
CA TYR A 105 24.30 -25.51 17.01
C TYR A 105 25.14 -24.99 15.82
N SER A 106 26.40 -25.43 15.67
CA SER A 106 27.26 -25.01 14.55
C SER A 106 26.81 -25.50 13.17
N GLY A 107 25.86 -26.45 13.10
CA GLY A 107 25.29 -26.95 11.84
C GLY A 107 24.07 -26.18 11.34
N ILE A 108 23.57 -25.22 12.11
CA ILE A 108 22.42 -24.38 11.71
C ILE A 108 22.93 -22.93 11.63
N GLN A 109 23.97 -22.77 10.80
CA GLN A 109 24.42 -21.47 10.37
C GLN A 109 23.38 -20.97 9.37
N GLU A 110 22.73 -19.87 9.73
CA GLU A 110 21.98 -18.97 8.85
C GLU A 110 21.21 -19.65 7.73
N SER A 111 19.90 -19.84 7.96
CA SER A 111 18.92 -19.95 6.88
C SER A 111 18.98 -18.66 6.04
N SER A 112 20.01 -18.56 5.21
CA SER A 112 19.92 -17.95 3.89
C SER A 112 18.59 -18.46 3.36
N ALA A 113 17.65 -17.55 3.07
CA ALA A 113 16.37 -17.91 2.49
C ALA A 113 16.61 -19.05 1.50
N PRO A 114 15.87 -20.17 1.56
CA PRO A 114 16.04 -21.21 0.57
C PRO A 114 16.00 -20.48 -0.77
N SER A 115 17.09 -20.55 -1.52
CA SER A 115 17.13 -20.11 -2.91
C SER A 115 15.77 -20.51 -3.46
N LEU A 116 15.02 -19.55 -4.03
CA LEU A 116 13.62 -19.68 -4.48
C LEU A 116 13.42 -20.75 -5.58
N LEU A 117 14.26 -21.78 -5.61
CA LEU A 117 14.46 -22.77 -6.65
C LEU A 117 14.34 -24.22 -6.12
N SER A 118 13.89 -24.48 -4.88
CA SER A 118 13.72 -25.88 -4.42
C SER A 118 12.64 -26.14 -3.38
N ILE A 119 11.52 -25.40 -3.37
CA ILE A 119 10.28 -25.97 -2.80
C ILE A 119 9.71 -26.93 -3.85
N LYS A 120 10.34 -28.09 -4.01
CA LYS A 120 9.82 -29.16 -4.88
C LYS A 120 8.56 -29.81 -4.30
N LYS A 121 8.31 -29.64 -2.99
CA LYS A 121 7.21 -30.30 -2.28
C LYS A 121 6.41 -29.32 -1.45
N CYS A 122 5.09 -29.39 -1.55
CA CYS A 122 4.22 -28.66 -0.64
C CYS A 122 4.36 -29.24 0.79
N PRO A 123 4.67 -28.41 1.81
CA PRO A 123 4.78 -28.89 3.19
C PRO A 123 3.47 -29.44 3.76
N THR A 124 2.32 -29.09 3.16
CA THR A 124 0.99 -29.50 3.64
C THR A 124 0.55 -30.88 3.12
N CYS A 125 0.86 -31.24 1.87
CA CYS A 125 0.40 -32.48 1.22
C CYS A 125 1.52 -33.40 0.72
N LYS A 126 2.79 -32.97 0.75
CA LYS A 126 3.98 -33.71 0.28
C LYS A 126 3.98 -34.09 -1.21
N SER A 127 3.10 -33.52 -2.04
CA SER A 127 3.12 -33.72 -3.49
C SER A 127 4.29 -32.98 -4.13
N ASP A 128 4.90 -33.59 -5.14
CA ASP A 128 5.93 -32.99 -5.99
C ASP A 128 5.29 -32.06 -7.03
N PHE A 129 5.77 -30.82 -7.14
CA PHE A 129 5.38 -29.92 -8.24
C PHE A 129 6.30 -30.14 -9.46
N PRO A 130 5.76 -30.23 -10.69
CA PRO A 130 6.59 -30.27 -11.88
C PRO A 130 7.34 -28.94 -12.07
N ASP A 131 8.59 -29.03 -12.54
CA ASP A 131 9.67 -28.03 -12.49
C ASP A 131 9.45 -26.76 -13.35
N ASP A 132 8.24 -26.47 -13.84
CA ASP A 132 7.99 -25.34 -14.74
C ASP A 132 6.62 -24.71 -14.49
N LEU A 133 6.60 -23.38 -14.29
CA LEU A 133 5.44 -22.49 -14.03
C LEU A 133 4.97 -22.38 -12.57
N PHE A 134 5.66 -21.53 -11.80
CA PHE A 134 5.54 -21.41 -10.35
C PHE A 134 4.43 -20.49 -9.79
N ASP A 135 3.65 -19.79 -10.60
CA ASP A 135 2.61 -18.89 -10.07
C ASP A 135 1.19 -19.50 -10.11
N HIS A 136 0.68 -19.86 -11.30
CA HIS A 136 -0.73 -20.21 -11.41
C HIS A 136 -1.08 -21.57 -10.77
N THR A 137 -0.13 -22.50 -10.75
CA THR A 137 -0.31 -23.86 -10.21
C THR A 137 -0.28 -23.89 -8.69
N LEU A 138 0.43 -22.94 -8.05
CA LEU A 138 0.56 -22.85 -6.59
C LEU A 138 -0.75 -22.35 -5.96
N GLU A 139 -1.37 -21.30 -6.53
CA GLU A 139 -2.67 -20.80 -6.08
C GLU A 139 -3.77 -21.85 -6.24
N GLN A 140 -3.82 -22.53 -7.39
CA GLN A 140 -4.77 -23.63 -7.62
C GLN A 140 -4.55 -24.81 -6.66
N HIS A 141 -3.29 -25.08 -6.29
CA HIS A 141 -2.97 -26.08 -5.28
C HIS A 141 -3.35 -25.65 -3.85
N MET A 142 -3.24 -24.36 -3.51
CA MET A 142 -3.72 -23.84 -2.22
C MET A 142 -5.25 -23.88 -2.12
N GLN A 143 -5.95 -23.63 -3.23
CA GLN A 143 -7.42 -23.76 -3.32
C GLN A 143 -7.88 -25.21 -3.16
N THR A 144 -7.13 -26.21 -3.63
CA THR A 144 -7.46 -27.63 -3.42
C THR A 144 -7.14 -28.14 -2.02
N LEU A 145 -6.34 -27.41 -1.23
CA LEU A 145 -6.01 -27.74 0.15
C LEU A 145 -6.96 -27.15 1.19
N SER A 146 -7.97 -26.37 0.76
CA SER A 146 -8.94 -25.73 1.65
C SER A 146 -10.38 -25.96 1.19
N LEU A 147 -11.28 -26.18 2.16
CA LEU A 147 -12.72 -26.28 1.99
C LEU A 147 -13.33 -24.94 2.41
N ASN A 148 -14.00 -24.26 1.49
CA ASN A 148 -14.61 -22.96 1.77
C ASN A 148 -16.11 -23.12 1.96
N CYS A 149 -16.65 -22.54 3.03
CA CYS A 149 -18.08 -22.58 3.30
C CYS A 149 -18.80 -21.59 2.38
N PRO A 150 -19.76 -22.02 1.54
CA PRO A 150 -20.43 -21.14 0.57
C PRO A 150 -21.44 -20.17 1.21
N ILE A 151 -21.65 -20.26 2.53
CA ILE A 151 -22.68 -19.49 3.25
C ILE A 151 -22.06 -18.31 3.99
N CYS A 152 -20.83 -18.47 4.50
CA CYS A 152 -20.17 -17.44 5.30
C CYS A 152 -18.68 -17.27 4.97
N ASP A 153 -18.23 -17.80 3.83
CA ASP A 153 -16.88 -17.69 3.28
C ASP A 153 -15.74 -18.04 4.25
N LYS A 154 -16.03 -18.90 5.24
CA LYS A 154 -15.00 -19.43 6.14
C LYS A 154 -14.22 -20.54 5.45
N ALA A 155 -12.89 -20.41 5.44
CA ALA A 155 -11.97 -21.40 4.93
C ALA A 155 -11.54 -22.39 6.02
N PHE A 156 -11.58 -23.67 5.69
CA PHE A 156 -11.15 -24.77 6.55
C PHE A 156 -10.07 -25.59 5.83
N PRO A 157 -9.06 -26.13 6.53
CA PRO A 157 -8.10 -27.04 5.91
C PRO A 157 -8.79 -28.31 5.37
N ALA A 158 -8.35 -28.85 4.23
CA ALA A 158 -8.91 -30.09 3.66
C ALA A 158 -8.78 -31.32 4.58
N LYS A 159 -7.85 -31.27 5.55
CA LYS A 159 -7.68 -32.31 6.59
C LYS A 159 -8.81 -32.30 7.63
N GLU A 160 -9.54 -31.20 7.73
CA GLU A 160 -10.60 -30.95 8.72
C GLU A 160 -12.01 -31.07 8.11
N LYS A 161 -12.19 -32.04 7.20
CA LYS A 161 -13.46 -32.25 6.49
C LYS A 161 -14.67 -32.41 7.42
N GLN A 162 -14.51 -33.11 8.54
CA GLN A 162 -15.60 -33.33 9.50
C GLN A 162 -16.06 -32.01 10.17
N ILE A 163 -15.12 -31.11 10.47
CA ILE A 163 -15.42 -29.80 11.07
C ILE A 163 -16.12 -28.91 10.05
N PHE A 164 -15.67 -28.97 8.79
CA PHE A 164 -16.35 -28.27 7.69
C PHE A 164 -17.80 -28.75 7.50
N GLU A 165 -18.04 -30.06 7.50
CA GLU A 165 -19.39 -30.62 7.35
C GLU A 165 -20.32 -30.21 8.50
N ASP A 166 -19.84 -30.28 9.75
CA ASP A 166 -20.58 -29.84 10.93
C ASP A 166 -20.89 -28.32 10.89
N HIS A 167 -19.91 -27.53 10.43
CA HIS A 167 -20.08 -26.10 10.23
C HIS A 167 -21.14 -25.78 9.17
N VAL A 168 -21.15 -26.47 8.04
CA VAL A 168 -22.18 -26.31 7.00
C VAL A 168 -23.55 -26.73 7.52
N PHE A 169 -23.61 -27.79 8.32
CA PHE A 169 -24.85 -28.25 8.95
C PHE A 169 -25.43 -27.21 9.92
N CYS A 170 -24.60 -26.48 10.67
CA CYS A 170 -25.05 -25.42 11.56
C CYS A 170 -25.80 -24.28 10.85
N HIS A 171 -25.60 -24.06 9.55
CA HIS A 171 -26.37 -23.07 8.79
C HIS A 171 -27.75 -23.58 8.36
N THR A 172 -28.02 -24.88 8.51
CA THR A 172 -29.30 -25.51 8.14
C THR A 172 -30.23 -25.74 9.33
N LEU A 173 -29.76 -25.47 10.56
CA LEU A 173 -30.51 -25.53 11.81
C LEU A 173 -31.07 -24.15 12.17
#